data_AF-A0A485KVZ7-F1
#
_entry.id   AF-A0A485KVZ7-F1
#
_cell.length_a   1.000
_cell.length_b   1.000
_cell.length_c   1.000
_cell.angle_alpha   90.00
_cell.angle_beta   90.00
_cell.angle_gamma   90.00
#
_symmetry.space_group_name_H-M   'P 1'
#
loop_
_entity.id
_entity.type
_entity.pdbx_description
1 polymer ?
#
loop_
_entity_poly.entity_id
_entity_poly.type
_entity_poly.pdbx_seq_one_letter_code
_entity_poly.pdbx_strand_id
1 'polypeptide(L)'
;MDSCKEAFGVGHADTAEGLPHGADERLLTMETTMRKLDEKLELILDAQEARYRHLDEKLNRLLFIVERGFGGMERQVDMLPDVICRPLVGLWADTSHVIDSALQYMHRRMDFLDSEIDGVAANLIHTTAMHASLMKAAPEIRRRPAPFDAHAGTRSGDGPHEARPPPSPYQPPLASSTFQPVVPPDGSDGLAQSLPRHRILDLQSNVPPQPKRIRPAHRPMSSPASGDPAHISSLRRHDDRHPSTTPPAAQSAFPATTVRAMWHLWFHGDAATGPLRRVTLGGKTSGSARMQQSRAKVVMEALVRLGEQSADELEILDHDALDAVFERAFDRLLRDNPEGNLAGDGPAKLRREKADQYMIATVYNALIGERRKRKHMAPAADDETRDSDDGM
;
A
#
# COMPACT_ATOMS: atom_id res chain seq x y z
N MET A 1 102.78 58.93 -15.07
CA MET A 1 103.01 57.92 -16.11
C MET A 1 101.71 57.80 -16.88
N ASP A 2 101.38 58.87 -17.60
CA ASP A 2 101.79 59.08 -19.00
C ASP A 2 100.91 58.22 -19.91
N SER A 3 100.25 58.70 -20.95
CA SER A 3 100.17 60.03 -21.55
C SER A 3 99.31 59.81 -22.80
N CYS A 4 98.39 60.75 -23.10
CA CYS A 4 98.02 61.16 -24.47
C CYS A 4 97.32 60.12 -25.40
N LYS A 5 96.43 60.47 -26.34
CA LYS A 5 96.06 61.74 -26.96
C LYS A 5 94.88 61.54 -27.92
N GLU A 6 94.10 62.61 -28.10
CA GLU A 6 93.48 63.13 -29.34
C GLU A 6 92.70 62.17 -30.27
N ALA A 7 91.40 62.34 -30.48
CA ALA A 7 90.65 63.42 -31.17
C ALA A 7 90.23 63.03 -32.60
N PHE A 8 89.12 63.64 -33.05
CA PHE A 8 88.44 63.56 -34.36
C PHE A 8 87.51 62.34 -34.55
N GLY A 9 86.27 62.47 -35.04
CA GLY A 9 85.62 63.63 -35.64
C GLY A 9 84.11 63.44 -35.76
N VAL A 10 83.45 64.58 -35.91
CA VAL A 10 82.05 64.77 -36.29
C VAL A 10 81.82 64.20 -37.70
N GLY A 11 80.86 63.29 -37.83
CA GLY A 11 80.36 62.78 -39.10
C GLY A 11 78.85 62.55 -38.99
N HIS A 12 78.09 63.48 -39.54
CA HIS A 12 76.64 63.57 -39.56
C HIS A 12 76.09 62.83 -40.78
N ALA A 13 74.92 62.20 -40.62
CA ALA A 13 74.02 61.65 -41.65
C ALA A 13 74.56 60.49 -42.52
N ASP A 14 73.92 59.33 -42.48
CA ASP A 14 72.72 59.07 -43.27
C ASP A 14 72.21 57.64 -43.05
N THR A 15 70.93 57.56 -42.69
CA THR A 15 69.94 56.63 -43.27
C THR A 15 70.38 55.17 -43.47
N ALA A 16 70.40 54.38 -42.39
CA ALA A 16 70.38 52.92 -42.45
C ALA A 16 69.12 52.40 -41.75
N GLU A 17 68.09 52.24 -42.57
CA GLU A 17 66.97 51.31 -42.47
C GLU A 17 66.57 50.82 -41.07
N GLY A 18 65.59 51.52 -40.49
CA GLY A 18 64.77 50.99 -39.40
C GLY A 18 63.97 49.79 -39.89
N LEU A 19 64.55 48.59 -39.74
CA LEU A 19 63.83 47.33 -39.87
C LEU A 19 62.69 47.26 -38.83
N PRO A 20 61.55 46.66 -39.19
CA PRO A 20 60.30 46.77 -38.43
C PRO A 20 60.36 45.94 -37.15
N HIS A 21 60.90 46.52 -36.07
CA HIS A 21 61.00 45.91 -34.74
C HIS A 21 59.63 45.57 -34.11
N GLY A 22 58.52 46.03 -34.69
CA GLY A 22 57.16 45.70 -34.24
C GLY A 22 56.62 44.34 -34.71
N ALA A 23 57.30 43.63 -35.62
CA ALA A 23 56.85 42.31 -36.08
C ALA A 23 57.06 41.22 -35.01
N ASP A 24 58.19 41.25 -34.31
CA ASP A 24 58.54 40.26 -33.28
C ASP A 24 57.66 40.40 -32.04
N GLU A 25 57.30 41.63 -31.64
CA GLU A 25 56.40 41.89 -30.51
C GLU A 25 54.98 41.36 -30.79
N ARG A 26 54.48 41.51 -32.02
CA ARG A 26 53.20 40.93 -32.45
C ARG A 26 53.21 39.40 -32.45
N LEU A 27 54.33 38.80 -32.81
CA LEU A 27 54.46 37.34 -32.82
C LEU A 27 54.49 36.78 -31.39
N LEU A 28 55.19 37.47 -30.47
CA LEU A 28 55.27 37.09 -29.06
C LEU A 28 53.94 37.28 -28.31
N THR A 29 53.20 38.34 -28.64
CA THR A 29 51.82 38.54 -28.15
C THR A 29 50.88 37.47 -28.69
N MET A 30 50.97 37.10 -29.96
CA MET A 30 50.15 36.00 -30.51
C MET A 30 50.48 34.66 -29.85
N GLU A 31 51.76 34.33 -29.66
CA GLU A 31 52.17 33.08 -28.99
C GLU A 31 51.64 33.02 -27.54
N THR A 32 51.72 34.12 -26.80
CA THR A 32 51.15 34.19 -25.44
C THR A 32 49.63 34.09 -25.43
N THR A 33 48.92 34.63 -26.42
CA THR A 33 47.47 34.43 -26.54
C THR A 33 47.09 32.98 -26.88
N MET A 34 47.84 32.32 -27.79
CA MET A 34 47.61 30.91 -28.12
C MET A 34 47.84 30.01 -26.90
N ARG A 35 48.92 30.22 -26.15
CA ARG A 35 49.18 29.47 -24.92
C ARG A 35 48.05 29.63 -23.88
N LYS A 36 47.54 30.85 -23.72
CA LYS A 36 46.38 31.11 -22.84
C LYS A 36 45.10 30.44 -23.34
N LEU A 37 44.89 30.35 -24.66
CA LEU A 37 43.74 29.64 -25.23
C LEU A 37 43.85 28.14 -24.98
N ASP A 38 45.04 27.55 -25.15
CA ASP A 38 45.28 26.13 -24.88
C ASP A 38 45.01 25.80 -23.40
N GLU A 39 45.53 26.61 -22.47
CA GLU A 39 45.26 26.48 -21.02
C GLU A 39 43.76 26.59 -20.69
N LYS A 40 43.04 27.52 -21.34
CA LYS A 40 41.58 27.66 -21.17
C LYS A 40 40.83 26.44 -21.73
N LEU A 41 41.23 25.91 -22.88
CA LEU A 41 40.63 24.74 -23.50
C LEU A 41 40.80 23.50 -22.60
N GLU A 42 41.99 23.29 -22.05
CA GLU A 42 42.26 22.19 -21.11
C GLU A 42 41.35 22.29 -19.87
N LEU A 43 41.23 23.48 -19.28
CA LEU A 43 40.37 23.71 -18.11
C LEU A 43 38.88 23.52 -18.42
N ILE A 44 38.43 23.87 -19.64
CA ILE A 44 37.06 23.61 -20.10
C ILE A 44 36.81 22.10 -20.23
N LEU A 45 37.75 21.37 -20.83
CA LEU A 45 37.66 19.92 -21.02
C LEU A 45 37.62 19.19 -19.67
N ASP A 46 38.49 19.53 -18.73
CA ASP A 46 38.50 18.97 -17.38
C ASP A 46 37.17 19.22 -16.64
N ALA A 47 36.64 20.44 -16.74
CA ALA A 47 35.36 20.80 -16.14
C ALA A 47 34.18 20.07 -16.80
N GLN A 48 34.24 19.80 -18.10
CA GLN A 48 33.25 18.96 -18.78
C GLN A 48 33.36 17.51 -18.35
N GLU A 49 34.57 16.95 -18.29
CA GLU A 49 34.79 15.57 -17.86
C GLU A 49 34.30 15.34 -16.43
N ALA A 50 34.57 16.26 -15.51
CA ALA A 50 34.06 16.19 -14.14
C ALA A 50 32.52 16.19 -14.09
N ARG A 51 31.85 16.97 -14.94
CA ARG A 51 30.38 16.97 -15.05
C ARG A 51 29.85 15.66 -15.62
N TYR A 52 30.51 15.10 -16.64
CA TYR A 52 30.14 13.81 -17.20
C TYR A 52 30.28 12.68 -16.17
N ARG A 53 31.39 12.64 -15.43
CA ARG A 53 31.57 11.66 -14.34
C ARG A 53 30.49 11.79 -13.26
N HIS A 54 30.14 13.02 -12.86
CA HIS A 54 29.07 13.24 -11.87
C HIS A 54 27.69 12.80 -12.37
N LEU A 55 27.39 13.03 -13.65
CA LEU A 55 26.15 12.55 -14.27
C LEU A 55 26.12 11.02 -14.35
N ASP A 56 27.23 10.40 -14.72
CA ASP A 56 27.36 8.95 -14.79
C ASP A 56 27.18 8.31 -13.40
N GLU A 57 27.79 8.88 -12.35
CA GLU A 57 27.56 8.45 -10.97
C GLU A 57 26.09 8.56 -10.54
N LYS A 58 25.41 9.64 -10.92
CA LYS A 58 23.96 9.81 -10.64
C LYS A 58 23.13 8.78 -11.41
N LEU A 59 23.45 8.53 -12.67
CA LEU A 59 22.77 7.54 -13.51
C LEU A 59 22.93 6.14 -12.92
N ASN A 60 24.15 5.77 -12.53
CA ASN A 60 24.46 4.49 -11.89
C ASN A 60 23.73 4.32 -10.55
N ARG A 61 23.61 5.38 -9.74
CA ARG A 61 22.80 5.34 -8.51
C ARG A 61 21.31 5.11 -8.80
N LEU A 62 20.77 5.77 -9.82
CA LEU A 62 19.37 5.59 -10.22
C LEU A 62 19.12 4.18 -10.79
N LEU A 63 20.03 3.70 -11.64
CA LEU A 63 19.98 2.34 -12.19
C LEU A 63 19.96 1.31 -11.06
N PHE A 64 20.85 1.44 -10.08
CA PHE A 64 20.88 0.56 -8.92
C PHE A 64 19.58 0.55 -8.11
N ILE A 65 18.95 1.72 -7.92
CA ILE A 65 17.66 1.81 -7.23
C ILE A 65 16.56 1.11 -8.03
N VAL A 66 16.55 1.29 -9.35
CA VAL A 66 15.56 0.67 -10.25
C VAL A 66 15.74 -0.85 -10.29
N GLU A 67 16.97 -1.35 -10.49
CA GLU A 67 17.26 -2.79 -10.50
C GLU A 67 16.87 -3.45 -9.17
N ARG A 68 17.17 -2.80 -8.05
CA ARG A 68 16.79 -3.30 -6.73
C ARG A 68 15.27 -3.28 -6.52
N GLY A 69 14.59 -2.25 -7.01
CA GLY A 69 13.13 -2.16 -6.96
C GLY A 69 12.48 -3.26 -7.82
N PHE A 70 12.97 -3.45 -9.04
CA PHE A 70 12.48 -4.44 -9.99
C PHE A 70 12.69 -5.86 -9.46
N GLY A 71 13.88 -6.19 -8.95
CA GLY A 71 14.14 -7.51 -8.35
C GLY A 71 13.32 -7.78 -7.07
N GLY A 72 12.75 -6.74 -6.43
CA GLY A 72 11.77 -6.91 -5.36
C GLY A 72 10.38 -7.24 -5.89
N MET A 73 9.97 -6.57 -6.97
CA MET A 73 8.69 -6.80 -7.65
C MET A 73 8.65 -8.16 -8.36
N GLU A 74 9.73 -8.55 -9.02
CA GLU A 74 9.89 -9.86 -9.67
C GLU A 74 9.68 -11.00 -8.65
N ARG A 75 10.32 -10.92 -7.48
CA ARG A 75 10.08 -11.86 -6.37
C ARG A 75 8.63 -11.88 -5.88
N GLN A 76 7.93 -10.74 -5.88
CA GLN A 76 6.51 -10.71 -5.52
C GLN A 76 5.63 -11.37 -6.59
N VAL A 77 5.98 -11.18 -7.86
CA VAL A 77 5.30 -11.81 -9.00
C VAL A 77 5.56 -13.33 -8.99
N ASP A 78 6.79 -13.76 -8.70
CA ASP A 78 7.14 -15.19 -8.60
C ASP A 78 6.43 -15.90 -7.45
N MET A 79 6.13 -15.20 -6.35
CA MET A 79 5.34 -15.77 -5.24
C MET A 79 3.83 -15.71 -5.49
N LEU A 80 3.36 -14.96 -6.49
CA LEU A 80 1.93 -14.79 -6.74
C LEU A 80 1.19 -16.11 -7.05
N PRO A 81 1.74 -17.04 -7.85
CA PRO A 81 1.13 -18.36 -8.07
C PRO A 81 0.99 -19.15 -6.77
N ASP A 82 1.99 -19.13 -5.89
CA ASP A 82 1.91 -19.83 -4.61
C ASP A 82 0.87 -19.20 -3.67
N VAL A 83 0.73 -17.88 -3.69
CA VAL A 83 -0.21 -17.17 -2.83
C VAL A 83 -1.65 -17.28 -3.32
N ILE A 84 -1.89 -17.28 -4.64
CA ILE A 84 -3.24 -17.28 -5.21
C ILE A 84 -3.67 -18.68 -5.65
N CYS A 85 -2.83 -19.41 -6.38
CA CYS A 85 -3.22 -20.69 -6.96
C CYS A 85 -3.29 -21.82 -5.93
N ARG A 86 -2.39 -21.88 -4.93
CA ARG A 86 -2.47 -22.95 -3.91
C ARG A 86 -3.79 -22.93 -3.12
N PRO A 87 -4.26 -21.79 -2.58
CA PRO A 87 -5.56 -21.76 -1.89
C PRO A 87 -6.72 -22.12 -2.80
N LEU A 88 -6.68 -21.68 -4.08
CA LEU A 88 -7.69 -22.07 -5.05
C LEU A 88 -7.68 -23.57 -5.30
N VAL A 89 -6.52 -24.19 -5.53
CA VAL A 89 -6.42 -25.64 -5.71
C VAL A 89 -6.97 -26.41 -4.50
N GLY A 90 -6.70 -25.95 -3.28
CA GLY A 90 -7.30 -26.51 -2.06
C GLY A 90 -8.83 -26.40 -2.07
N LEU A 91 -9.36 -25.20 -2.34
CA LEU A 91 -10.80 -24.95 -2.39
C LEU A 91 -11.50 -25.78 -3.49
N TRP A 92 -10.86 -25.93 -4.65
CA TRP A 92 -11.36 -26.75 -5.76
C TRP A 92 -11.34 -28.24 -5.41
N ALA A 93 -10.30 -28.72 -4.72
CA ALA A 93 -10.27 -30.10 -4.23
C ALA A 93 -11.39 -30.38 -3.23
N ASP A 94 -11.63 -29.45 -2.29
CA ASP A 94 -12.68 -29.58 -1.28
C ASP A 94 -14.08 -29.57 -1.92
N THR A 95 -14.32 -28.63 -2.84
CA THR A 95 -15.60 -28.55 -3.57
C THR A 95 -15.83 -29.75 -4.49
N SER A 96 -14.79 -30.23 -5.18
CA SER A 96 -14.87 -31.47 -5.99
C SER A 96 -15.24 -32.65 -5.10
N HIS A 97 -14.61 -32.81 -3.94
CA HIS A 97 -14.92 -33.90 -3.02
C HIS A 97 -16.37 -33.86 -2.52
N VAL A 98 -16.91 -32.67 -2.24
CA VAL A 98 -18.32 -32.49 -1.85
C VAL A 98 -19.26 -32.89 -2.99
N ILE A 99 -18.95 -32.49 -4.23
CA ILE A 99 -19.75 -32.86 -5.42
C ILE A 99 -19.68 -34.37 -5.65
N ASP A 100 -18.50 -34.98 -5.60
CA ASP A 100 -18.31 -36.41 -5.80
C ASP A 100 -19.05 -37.23 -4.72
N SER A 101 -19.00 -36.77 -3.47
CA SER A 101 -19.75 -37.40 -2.36
C SER A 101 -21.27 -37.31 -2.58
N ALA A 102 -21.77 -36.16 -3.05
CA ALA A 102 -23.18 -35.98 -3.35
C ALA A 102 -23.64 -36.84 -4.53
N LEU A 103 -22.83 -36.93 -5.60
CA LEU A 103 -23.10 -37.80 -6.74
C LEU A 103 -23.12 -39.28 -6.35
N GLN A 104 -22.15 -39.74 -5.54
CA GLN A 104 -22.14 -41.12 -5.03
C GLN A 104 -23.36 -41.42 -4.16
N TYR A 105 -23.78 -40.47 -3.31
CA TYR A 105 -24.99 -40.64 -2.51
C TYR A 105 -26.24 -40.77 -3.40
N MET A 106 -26.38 -39.93 -4.42
CA MET A 106 -27.50 -39.99 -5.35
C MET A 106 -27.52 -41.32 -6.13
N HIS A 107 -26.37 -41.81 -6.59
CA HIS A 107 -26.27 -43.12 -7.25
C HIS A 107 -26.76 -44.25 -6.34
N ARG A 108 -26.25 -44.33 -5.10
CA ARG A 108 -26.68 -45.36 -4.14
C ARG A 108 -28.18 -45.28 -3.84
N ARG A 109 -28.74 -44.07 -3.79
CA ARG A 109 -30.17 -43.88 -3.56
C ARG A 109 -31.00 -44.35 -4.76
N MET A 110 -30.55 -44.09 -5.99
CA MET A 110 -31.21 -44.61 -7.18
C MET A 110 -31.17 -46.13 -7.21
N ASP A 111 -30.00 -46.74 -6.97
CA ASP A 111 -29.86 -48.20 -6.92
C ASP A 111 -30.80 -48.83 -5.88
N PHE A 112 -30.96 -48.18 -4.72
CA PHE A 112 -31.90 -48.61 -3.68
C PHE A 112 -33.37 -48.52 -4.14
N LEU A 113 -33.76 -47.41 -4.78
CA LEU A 113 -35.12 -47.22 -5.28
C LEU A 113 -35.44 -48.22 -6.41
N ASP A 114 -34.49 -48.48 -7.30
CA ASP A 114 -34.65 -49.50 -8.35
C ASP A 114 -34.86 -50.89 -7.72
N SER A 115 -34.09 -51.23 -6.68
CA SER A 115 -34.30 -52.48 -5.94
C SER A 115 -35.65 -52.55 -5.22
N GLU A 116 -36.18 -51.45 -4.70
CA GLU A 116 -37.52 -51.41 -4.10
C GLU A 116 -38.61 -51.61 -5.16
N ILE A 117 -38.48 -50.96 -6.32
CA ILE A 117 -39.42 -51.10 -7.44
C ILE A 117 -39.46 -52.54 -7.92
N ASP A 118 -38.30 -53.18 -8.11
CA ASP A 118 -38.21 -54.59 -8.48
C ASP A 118 -38.84 -55.50 -7.43
N GLY A 119 -38.65 -55.18 -6.14
CA GLY A 119 -39.28 -55.89 -5.02
C GLY A 119 -40.80 -55.76 -5.02
N VAL A 120 -41.34 -54.58 -5.29
CA VAL A 120 -42.79 -54.35 -5.41
C VAL A 120 -43.36 -55.13 -6.60
N ALA A 121 -42.67 -55.13 -7.74
CA ALA A 121 -43.07 -55.90 -8.91
C ALA A 121 -43.12 -57.41 -8.61
N ALA A 122 -42.10 -57.95 -7.95
CA ALA A 122 -42.06 -59.35 -7.52
C ALA A 122 -43.20 -59.69 -6.54
N ASN A 123 -43.47 -58.83 -5.57
CA ASN A 123 -44.57 -59.00 -4.61
C ASN A 123 -45.95 -58.95 -5.29
N LEU A 124 -46.13 -58.10 -6.30
CA LEU A 124 -47.35 -58.02 -7.08
C LEU A 124 -47.58 -59.31 -7.89
N ILE A 125 -46.52 -59.86 -8.49
CA ILE A 125 -46.59 -61.15 -9.19
C ILE A 125 -46.96 -62.27 -8.21
N HIS A 126 -46.34 -62.30 -7.02
CA HIS A 126 -46.62 -63.31 -6.00
C HIS A 126 -48.06 -63.23 -5.48
N THR A 127 -48.54 -62.03 -5.14
CA THR A 127 -49.92 -61.82 -4.67
C THR A 127 -50.95 -62.15 -5.75
N THR A 128 -50.68 -61.81 -7.02
CA THR A 128 -51.53 -62.19 -8.15
C THR A 128 -51.57 -63.70 -8.36
N ALA A 129 -50.43 -64.39 -8.24
CA ALA A 129 -50.37 -65.86 -8.34
C ALA A 129 -51.11 -66.56 -7.18
N MET A 130 -50.98 -66.03 -5.96
CA MET A 130 -51.75 -66.48 -4.79
C MET A 130 -53.25 -66.29 -5.00
N HIS A 131 -53.68 -65.13 -5.48
CA HIS A 131 -55.09 -64.85 -5.78
C HIS A 131 -55.63 -65.75 -6.90
N ALA A 132 -54.87 -65.99 -7.97
CA ALA A 132 -55.23 -66.92 -9.03
C ALA A 132 -55.38 -68.36 -8.51
N SER A 133 -54.51 -68.79 -7.59
CA SER A 133 -54.60 -70.10 -6.94
C SER A 133 -55.83 -70.21 -6.04
N LEU A 134 -56.15 -69.16 -5.28
CA LEU A 134 -57.35 -69.09 -4.44
C LEU A 134 -58.62 -69.15 -5.28
N MET A 135 -58.67 -68.43 -6.40
CA MET A 135 -59.81 -68.45 -7.33
C MET A 135 -59.99 -69.81 -8.02
N LYS A 136 -58.90 -70.52 -8.28
CA LYS A 136 -58.95 -71.89 -8.83
C LYS A 136 -59.42 -72.92 -7.79
N ALA A 137 -59.23 -72.64 -6.49
CA ALA A 137 -59.64 -73.50 -5.39
C ALA A 137 -61.07 -73.21 -4.87
N ALA A 138 -61.70 -72.13 -5.31
CA ALA A 138 -63.07 -71.80 -4.92
C ALA A 138 -64.05 -72.84 -5.51
N PRO A 139 -64.72 -73.66 -4.67
CA PRO A 139 -65.65 -74.65 -5.17
C PRO A 139 -66.83 -73.94 -5.84
N GLU A 140 -67.23 -74.50 -6.96
CA GLU A 140 -68.25 -74.01 -7.86
C GLU A 140 -69.63 -74.00 -7.17
N ILE A 141 -69.92 -72.94 -6.41
CA ILE A 141 -71.24 -72.69 -5.83
C ILE A 141 -72.18 -72.31 -6.98
N ARG A 142 -72.70 -73.37 -7.59
CA ARG A 142 -73.91 -73.53 -8.41
C ARG A 142 -74.73 -72.24 -8.55
N ARG A 143 -74.63 -71.64 -9.74
CA ARG A 143 -75.50 -70.57 -10.24
C ARG A 143 -76.98 -70.98 -10.06
N ARG A 144 -77.72 -70.18 -9.29
CA ARG A 144 -79.19 -70.17 -9.27
C ARG A 144 -79.66 -68.98 -10.13
N PRO A 145 -80.57 -69.16 -11.10
CA PRO A 145 -80.99 -68.08 -11.98
C PRO A 145 -82.20 -67.31 -11.44
N ALA A 146 -82.39 -66.11 -12.02
CA ALA A 146 -83.59 -65.25 -12.07
C ALA A 146 -83.71 -64.16 -10.98
N PRO A 147 -84.54 -63.10 -11.21
CA PRO A 147 -84.96 -62.47 -12.47
C PRO A 147 -84.77 -60.94 -12.47
N PHE A 148 -85.08 -60.34 -13.63
CA PHE A 148 -85.52 -58.95 -13.81
C PHE A 148 -86.28 -58.39 -12.61
N ASP A 149 -85.94 -57.17 -12.18
CA ASP A 149 -86.96 -56.12 -12.04
C ASP A 149 -86.34 -54.72 -12.10
N ALA A 150 -86.95 -53.92 -12.96
CA ALA A 150 -86.72 -52.50 -13.14
C ALA A 150 -87.57 -51.73 -12.14
N HIS A 151 -86.99 -50.80 -11.38
CA HIS A 151 -87.75 -49.69 -10.83
C HIS A 151 -86.93 -48.40 -10.83
N ALA A 152 -87.43 -47.44 -11.60
CA ALA A 152 -87.23 -46.02 -11.42
C ALA A 152 -87.76 -45.58 -10.05
N GLY A 153 -87.13 -44.57 -9.43
CA GLY A 153 -87.59 -44.07 -8.13
C GLY A 153 -86.78 -42.88 -7.60
N THR A 154 -87.21 -41.70 -8.00
CA THR A 154 -86.87 -40.35 -7.53
C THR A 154 -87.05 -40.16 -6.01
N ARG A 155 -86.11 -39.48 -5.33
CA ARG A 155 -86.32 -38.63 -4.12
C ARG A 155 -84.98 -38.00 -3.71
N SER A 156 -84.71 -36.70 -3.92
CA SER A 156 -85.13 -35.55 -3.10
C SER A 156 -85.04 -35.76 -1.59
N GLY A 157 -84.11 -35.05 -0.96
CA GLY A 157 -83.91 -34.94 0.49
C GLY A 157 -82.84 -33.91 0.80
N ASP A 158 -83.27 -32.66 0.98
CA ASP A 158 -82.54 -31.54 1.59
C ASP A 158 -82.05 -31.87 3.01
N GLY A 159 -80.94 -31.24 3.42
CA GLY A 159 -80.53 -31.16 4.82
C GLY A 159 -79.07 -30.70 5.00
N PRO A 160 -78.81 -29.50 5.59
CA PRO A 160 -77.49 -28.89 5.66
C PRO A 160 -76.75 -29.29 6.96
N HIS A 161 -75.47 -29.62 6.86
CA HIS A 161 -74.57 -29.65 8.02
C HIS A 161 -73.13 -29.33 7.59
N GLU A 162 -72.76 -28.07 7.82
CA GLU A 162 -71.61 -27.66 8.62
C GLU A 162 -70.62 -28.78 9.02
N ALA A 163 -69.45 -28.83 8.37
CA ALA A 163 -68.18 -29.27 8.98
C ALA A 163 -66.98 -29.05 8.04
N ARG A 164 -66.10 -28.12 8.45
CA ARG A 164 -64.63 -28.23 8.51
C ARG A 164 -63.82 -28.35 7.18
N PRO A 165 -62.91 -27.41 6.88
CA PRO A 165 -62.00 -27.53 5.74
C PRO A 165 -60.87 -28.56 5.99
N PRO A 166 -60.39 -29.26 4.95
CA PRO A 166 -59.29 -30.22 5.06
C PRO A 166 -57.92 -29.53 5.23
N PRO A 167 -56.94 -30.18 5.88
CA PRO A 167 -55.60 -29.64 6.00
C PRO A 167 -54.88 -29.66 4.65
N SER A 168 -54.39 -28.48 4.27
CA SER A 168 -53.51 -28.24 3.12
C SER A 168 -52.21 -29.06 3.24
N PRO A 169 -51.79 -29.79 2.20
CA PRO A 169 -50.47 -30.38 2.15
C PRO A 169 -49.44 -29.33 1.68
N TYR A 170 -48.45 -29.08 2.53
CA TYR A 170 -47.06 -28.73 2.18
C TYR A 170 -46.83 -27.91 0.89
N GLN A 171 -46.69 -26.59 1.04
CA GLN A 171 -45.94 -25.78 0.09
C GLN A 171 -44.44 -25.82 0.44
N PRO A 172 -43.54 -26.17 -0.49
CA PRO A 172 -42.11 -25.92 -0.32
C PRO A 172 -41.79 -24.42 -0.57
N PRO A 173 -40.75 -23.85 0.08
CA PRO A 173 -40.40 -22.46 -0.12
C PRO A 173 -39.73 -22.25 -1.49
N LEU A 174 -40.46 -21.66 -2.42
CA LEU A 174 -39.87 -21.03 -3.61
C LEU A 174 -39.27 -19.68 -3.20
N ALA A 175 -37.96 -19.67 -2.96
CA ALA A 175 -37.19 -18.43 -3.00
C ALA A 175 -37.04 -17.99 -4.46
N SER A 176 -38.05 -17.28 -4.97
CA SER A 176 -37.93 -16.52 -6.22
C SER A 176 -37.07 -15.29 -5.97
N SER A 177 -35.79 -15.42 -6.31
CA SER A 177 -34.88 -14.28 -6.50
C SER A 177 -35.36 -13.45 -7.68
N THR A 178 -36.07 -12.35 -7.40
CA THR A 178 -36.41 -11.31 -8.37
C THR A 178 -35.13 -10.60 -8.83
N PHE A 179 -34.58 -11.02 -9.96
CA PHE A 179 -33.70 -10.17 -10.75
C PHE A 179 -34.57 -9.13 -11.47
N GLN A 180 -34.47 -7.87 -11.06
CA GLN A 180 -34.92 -6.76 -11.89
C GLN A 180 -33.82 -6.41 -12.90
N PRO A 181 -34.13 -6.34 -14.21
CA PRO A 181 -33.24 -5.72 -15.18
C PRO A 181 -33.34 -4.20 -15.04
N VAL A 182 -32.23 -3.57 -14.64
CA VAL A 182 -32.07 -2.12 -14.70
C VAL A 182 -32.02 -1.71 -16.17
N VAL A 183 -33.08 -1.04 -16.62
CA VAL A 183 -33.10 -0.29 -17.89
C VAL A 183 -32.35 1.02 -17.66
N PRO A 184 -31.28 1.34 -18.41
CA PRO A 184 -30.67 2.65 -18.34
C PRO A 184 -31.53 3.67 -19.11
N PRO A 185 -31.73 4.90 -18.59
CA PRO A 185 -32.33 5.96 -19.39
C PRO A 185 -31.32 6.41 -20.45
N ASP A 186 -31.78 6.26 -21.69
CA ASP A 186 -31.27 6.93 -22.88
C ASP A 186 -31.57 8.43 -22.79
N GLY A 187 -30.60 9.29 -23.16
CA GLY A 187 -30.86 10.73 -23.25
C GLY A 187 -29.66 11.67 -23.01
N SER A 188 -28.94 11.94 -24.11
CA SER A 188 -28.34 13.23 -24.50
C SER A 188 -27.06 13.79 -23.84
N ASP A 189 -26.02 13.77 -24.67
CA ASP A 189 -25.18 14.91 -25.12
C ASP A 189 -24.45 15.81 -24.11
N GLY A 190 -23.11 15.76 -24.18
CA GLY A 190 -22.23 16.74 -23.58
C GLY A 190 -20.74 16.45 -23.86
N LEU A 191 -20.24 16.98 -24.96
CA LEU A 191 -18.82 17.02 -25.36
C LEU A 191 -17.89 17.43 -24.21
N ALA A 192 -16.94 16.56 -23.81
CA ALA A 192 -15.62 16.97 -23.29
C ALA A 192 -14.63 15.79 -23.30
N GLN A 193 -13.46 16.06 -23.87
CA GLN A 193 -12.32 15.14 -24.03
C GLN A 193 -11.77 14.67 -22.68
N SER A 194 -11.61 13.35 -22.50
CA SER A 194 -10.93 12.75 -21.34
C SER A 194 -9.69 11.98 -21.77
N LEU A 195 -8.52 12.54 -21.44
CA LEU A 195 -7.20 11.91 -21.49
C LEU A 195 -7.05 10.81 -20.42
N PRO A 196 -6.21 9.78 -20.63
CA PRO A 196 -6.03 8.68 -19.68
C PRO A 196 -5.15 9.10 -18.50
N ARG A 197 -5.73 9.08 -17.29
CA ARG A 197 -5.02 9.19 -16.01
C ARG A 197 -4.30 7.87 -15.71
N HIS A 198 -3.00 7.82 -15.94
CA HIS A 198 -2.13 6.78 -15.42
C HIS A 198 -2.05 6.86 -13.89
N ARG A 199 -2.45 5.78 -13.22
CA ARG A 199 -2.21 5.52 -11.79
C ARG A 199 -0.71 5.36 -11.56
N ILE A 200 -0.11 6.30 -10.83
CA ILE A 200 1.24 6.18 -10.28
C ILE A 200 1.14 5.35 -8.99
N LEU A 201 1.74 4.15 -9.00
CA LEU A 201 1.98 3.35 -7.82
C LEU A 201 3.32 3.77 -7.22
N ASP A 202 3.30 4.39 -6.05
CA ASP A 202 4.49 4.78 -5.29
C ASP A 202 5.19 3.53 -4.70
N LEU A 203 6.45 3.34 -5.10
CA LEU A 203 7.38 2.33 -4.57
C LEU A 203 7.86 2.67 -3.16
N GLN A 204 7.90 1.66 -2.29
CA GLN A 204 8.46 1.70 -0.95
C GLN A 204 10.00 1.69 -0.96
N SER A 205 10.59 2.59 -0.18
CA SER A 205 12.01 2.65 0.19
C SER A 205 12.43 1.40 0.98
N ASN A 206 13.47 0.71 0.50
CA ASN A 206 13.99 -0.53 1.06
C ASN A 206 15.39 -0.28 1.63
N VAL A 207 15.49 -0.11 2.95
CA VAL A 207 16.73 0.12 3.70
C VAL A 207 17.61 -1.15 3.67
N PRO A 208 18.93 -1.06 3.38
CA PRO A 208 19.83 -2.22 3.39
C PRO A 208 20.15 -2.71 4.83
N PRO A 209 20.40 -4.02 5.01
CA PRO A 209 20.77 -4.58 6.31
C PRO A 209 22.20 -4.19 6.72
N GLN A 210 22.36 -3.78 7.98
CA GLN A 210 23.64 -3.52 8.64
C GLN A 210 24.49 -4.81 8.78
N PRO A 211 25.83 -4.72 8.69
CA PRO A 211 26.72 -5.87 8.84
C PRO A 211 26.78 -6.37 10.29
N LYS A 212 26.77 -7.70 10.42
CA LYS A 212 26.82 -8.45 11.69
C LYS A 212 28.11 -8.14 12.45
N ARG A 213 27.99 -7.48 13.59
CA ARG A 213 29.08 -7.26 14.55
C ARG A 213 29.39 -8.57 15.28
N ILE A 214 30.61 -9.05 15.07
CA ILE A 214 31.21 -10.23 15.71
C ILE A 214 31.25 -10.00 17.23
N ARG A 215 30.68 -10.94 18.00
CA ARG A 215 30.79 -11.02 19.46
C ARG A 215 32.09 -11.74 19.85
N PRO A 216 32.91 -11.21 20.77
CA PRO A 216 33.92 -12.00 21.46
C PRO A 216 33.30 -12.79 22.63
N ALA A 217 33.85 -13.99 22.82
CA ALA A 217 33.49 -14.99 23.81
C ALA A 217 34.24 -14.81 25.15
N HIS A 218 33.74 -15.54 26.17
CA HIS A 218 34.31 -15.81 27.51
C HIS A 218 34.08 -14.68 28.54
N ARG A 219 33.68 -14.87 29.81
CA ARG A 219 33.42 -15.96 30.81
C ARG A 219 32.90 -15.20 32.08
N PRO A 220 32.72 -15.77 33.29
CA PRO A 220 32.30 -17.09 33.74
C PRO A 220 31.08 -17.05 34.71
N MET A 221 30.71 -18.25 35.13
CA MET A 221 29.65 -18.65 36.04
C MET A 221 29.78 -18.13 37.48
N SER A 222 28.65 -17.95 38.15
CA SER A 222 28.46 -18.31 39.56
C SER A 222 26.98 -18.62 39.80
N SER A 223 26.75 -19.75 40.49
CA SER A 223 25.46 -20.37 40.80
C SER A 223 25.28 -20.34 42.35
N PRO A 224 24.36 -21.09 42.98
CA PRO A 224 23.08 -20.59 43.49
C PRO A 224 22.93 -20.72 45.03
N ALA A 225 21.90 -20.09 45.60
CA ALA A 225 21.30 -20.45 46.90
C ALA A 225 19.81 -20.12 46.77
N SER A 226 18.87 -21.07 46.63
CA SER A 226 18.43 -22.11 47.57
C SER A 226 18.04 -21.54 48.93
N GLY A 227 16.72 -21.48 49.16
CA GLY A 227 16.12 -20.99 50.40
C GLY A 227 14.60 -20.88 50.30
N ASP A 228 13.93 -22.01 50.16
CA ASP A 228 12.56 -22.24 50.64
C ASP A 228 12.68 -23.35 51.70
N PRO A 229 11.84 -23.44 52.77
CA PRO A 229 10.40 -23.63 52.54
C PRO A 229 9.40 -23.23 53.68
N ALA A 230 8.12 -23.20 53.27
CA ALA A 230 6.96 -23.85 53.91
C ALA A 230 5.98 -23.11 54.88
N HIS A 231 4.69 -23.29 54.53
CA HIS A 231 3.45 -23.32 55.34
C HIS A 231 2.95 -21.96 55.91
N ILE A 232 1.68 -21.56 55.90
CA ILE A 232 0.41 -22.28 56.16
C ILE A 232 -0.77 -21.54 55.47
N SER A 233 -1.74 -22.34 55.02
CA SER A 233 -3.12 -22.07 54.60
C SER A 233 -3.88 -20.89 55.24
N SER A 234 -4.70 -20.19 54.44
CA SER A 234 -6.12 -19.97 54.77
C SER A 234 -6.92 -19.29 53.66
N LEU A 235 -7.86 -20.07 53.12
CA LEU A 235 -9.19 -19.70 52.68
C LEU A 235 -9.66 -18.28 53.08
N ARG A 236 -9.79 -17.39 52.11
CA ARG A 236 -10.91 -16.43 52.07
C ARG A 236 -11.44 -16.31 50.65
N ARG A 237 -12.62 -16.90 50.45
CA ARG A 237 -13.49 -16.67 49.31
C ARG A 237 -14.03 -15.24 49.45
N HIS A 238 -13.62 -14.36 48.56
CA HIS A 238 -14.33 -13.11 48.29
C HIS A 238 -14.53 -12.99 46.78
N ASP A 239 -15.77 -12.72 46.43
CA ASP A 239 -16.30 -12.47 45.09
C ASP A 239 -15.61 -11.26 44.45
N ASP A 240 -14.42 -11.47 43.88
CA ASP A 240 -13.85 -10.53 42.92
C ASP A 240 -14.45 -10.84 41.55
N ARG A 241 -15.59 -10.19 41.32
CA ARG A 241 -16.19 -9.98 40.01
C ARG A 241 -15.19 -9.16 39.18
N HIS A 242 -14.17 -9.83 38.66
CA HIS A 242 -13.19 -9.27 37.75
C HIS A 242 -13.94 -8.56 36.61
N PRO A 243 -13.70 -7.26 36.36
CA PRO A 243 -14.09 -6.69 35.09
C PRO A 243 -13.39 -7.52 34.02
N SER A 244 -14.15 -8.18 33.15
CA SER A 244 -13.59 -8.82 31.96
C SER A 244 -12.88 -7.74 31.15
N THR A 245 -11.57 -7.64 31.35
CA THR A 245 -10.65 -6.92 30.49
C THR A 245 -10.57 -7.69 29.19
N THR A 246 -11.59 -7.55 28.36
CA THR A 246 -11.54 -7.94 26.95
C THR A 246 -10.32 -7.23 26.36
N PRO A 247 -9.29 -7.95 25.87
CA PRO A 247 -8.13 -7.30 25.29
C PRO A 247 -8.62 -6.36 24.18
N PRO A 248 -8.32 -5.05 24.25
CA PRO A 248 -8.81 -4.09 23.27
C PRO A 248 -8.40 -4.60 21.90
N ALA A 249 -9.39 -4.79 21.02
CA ALA A 249 -9.18 -5.28 19.66
C ALA A 249 -8.02 -4.49 19.05
N ALA A 250 -6.93 -5.20 18.72
CA ALA A 250 -5.68 -4.61 18.26
C ALA A 250 -5.98 -3.57 17.18
N GLN A 251 -5.76 -2.29 17.50
CA GLN A 251 -5.99 -1.19 16.57
C GLN A 251 -4.98 -1.31 15.44
N SER A 252 -5.35 -2.09 14.42
CA SER A 252 -4.52 -2.36 13.25
C SER A 252 -4.39 -1.17 12.29
N ALA A 253 -4.99 -0.03 12.63
CA ALA A 253 -5.01 1.17 11.81
C ALA A 253 -4.10 2.25 12.41
N PHE A 254 -3.28 2.86 11.54
CA PHE A 254 -2.51 4.04 11.91
C PHE A 254 -3.46 5.25 12.04
N PRO A 255 -3.37 6.05 13.11
CA PRO A 255 -4.39 7.04 13.43
C PRO A 255 -4.48 8.15 12.38
N ALA A 256 -5.70 8.50 12.00
CA ALA A 256 -5.99 9.63 11.13
C ALA A 256 -6.38 10.86 11.94
N THR A 257 -5.38 11.60 12.38
CA THR A 257 -5.55 12.74 13.29
C THR A 257 -4.97 14.03 12.71
N THR A 258 -5.16 15.12 13.45
CA THR A 258 -4.59 16.43 13.17
C THR A 258 -3.08 16.41 13.41
N VAL A 259 -2.37 17.36 12.82
CA VAL A 259 -0.90 17.42 12.93
C VAL A 259 -0.44 17.61 14.39
N ARG A 260 -1.13 18.42 15.19
CA ARG A 260 -0.84 18.56 16.64
C ARG A 260 -1.09 17.26 17.38
N ALA A 261 -2.26 16.64 17.21
CA ALA A 261 -2.56 15.38 17.89
C ALA A 261 -1.54 14.29 17.52
N MET A 262 -1.14 14.21 16.25
CA MET A 262 -0.08 13.29 15.86
C MET A 262 1.28 13.66 16.47
N TRP A 263 1.63 14.93 16.64
CA TRP A 263 2.89 15.33 17.29
C TRP A 263 3.01 14.69 18.69
N HIS A 264 1.97 14.77 19.51
CA HIS A 264 1.95 14.09 20.81
C HIS A 264 2.00 12.57 20.68
N LEU A 265 1.20 11.97 19.80
CA LEU A 265 1.23 10.51 19.58
C LEU A 265 2.59 10.04 19.04
N TRP A 266 3.32 10.88 18.32
CA TRP A 266 4.62 10.55 17.74
C TRP A 266 5.71 10.40 18.81
N PHE A 267 5.69 11.27 19.82
CA PHE A 267 6.68 11.30 20.90
C PHE A 267 6.25 10.54 22.15
N HIS A 268 5.00 10.66 22.59
CA HIS A 268 4.51 10.00 23.81
C HIS A 268 3.64 8.78 23.53
N GLY A 269 3.04 8.71 22.34
CA GLY A 269 2.11 7.64 22.01
C GLY A 269 0.78 7.76 22.74
N ASP A 270 0.01 6.69 22.66
CA ASP A 270 -1.10 6.43 23.57
C ASP A 270 -0.67 5.42 24.64
N ALA A 271 -1.53 5.22 25.66
CA ALA A 271 -1.27 4.28 26.75
C ALA A 271 -1.08 2.83 26.28
N ALA A 272 -1.52 2.48 25.07
CA ALA A 272 -1.49 1.11 24.55
C ALA A 272 -0.27 0.83 23.64
N THR A 273 0.12 1.80 22.82
CA THR A 273 1.05 1.60 21.69
C THR A 273 2.42 2.22 21.97
N GLY A 274 2.49 3.21 22.87
CA GLY A 274 3.69 4.00 23.08
C GLY A 274 4.05 4.86 21.85
N PRO A 275 5.25 5.47 21.83
CA PRO A 275 5.62 6.47 20.83
C PRO A 275 5.51 5.95 19.39
N LEU A 276 4.66 6.57 18.56
CA LEU A 276 4.40 6.08 17.20
C LEU A 276 5.66 6.09 16.31
N ARG A 277 6.67 6.90 16.64
CA ARG A 277 7.95 6.91 15.90
C ARG A 277 8.72 5.60 15.99
N ARG A 278 8.47 4.80 17.04
CA ARG A 278 9.09 3.48 17.27
C ARG A 278 8.26 2.34 16.66
N VAL A 279 6.99 2.60 16.33
CA VAL A 279 6.09 1.59 15.77
C VAL A 279 6.50 1.27 14.34
N THR A 280 6.82 0.00 14.08
CA THR A 280 7.11 -0.48 12.72
C THR A 280 5.89 -1.25 12.21
N LEU A 281 5.20 -0.72 11.20
CA LEU A 281 4.03 -1.41 10.63
C LEU A 281 4.48 -2.67 9.89
N GLY A 282 4.01 -3.83 10.34
CA GLY A 282 4.32 -5.11 9.72
C GLY A 282 3.71 -5.26 8.32
N GLY A 283 4.20 -6.24 7.55
CA GLY A 283 3.73 -6.48 6.16
C GLY A 283 2.25 -6.82 6.02
N LYS A 284 1.59 -7.28 7.09
CA LYS A 284 0.14 -7.57 7.14
C LYS A 284 -0.73 -6.31 7.28
N THR A 285 -0.12 -5.15 7.55
CA THR A 285 -0.87 -3.90 7.74
C THR A 285 -1.41 -3.40 6.41
N SER A 286 -2.65 -2.88 6.43
CA SER A 286 -3.27 -2.23 5.27
C SER A 286 -2.35 -1.20 4.62
N GLY A 287 -2.35 -1.15 3.28
CA GLY A 287 -1.59 -0.17 2.50
C GLY A 287 -1.90 1.28 2.88
N SER A 288 -3.14 1.56 3.27
CA SER A 288 -3.57 2.89 3.72
C SER A 288 -2.84 3.33 5.00
N ALA A 289 -2.71 2.43 5.98
CA ALA A 289 -1.99 2.72 7.23
C ALA A 289 -0.50 2.96 6.99
N ARG A 290 0.13 2.18 6.10
CA ARG A 290 1.54 2.38 5.69
C ARG A 290 1.76 3.71 4.99
N MET A 291 0.84 4.09 4.10
CA MET A 291 0.84 5.39 3.44
C MET A 291 0.73 6.52 4.47
N GLN A 292 -0.19 6.40 5.44
CA GLN A 292 -0.39 7.42 6.46
C GLN A 292 0.80 7.57 7.41
N GLN A 293 1.42 6.46 7.80
CA GLN A 293 2.68 6.48 8.56
C GLN A 293 3.79 7.21 7.79
N SER A 294 3.90 6.95 6.48
CA SER A 294 4.91 7.59 5.62
C SER A 294 4.69 9.10 5.52
N ARG A 295 3.42 9.55 5.39
CA ARG A 295 3.06 10.97 5.42
C ARG A 295 3.37 11.62 6.77
N ALA A 296 2.99 10.95 7.86
CA ALA A 296 3.27 11.43 9.21
C ALA A 296 4.77 11.57 9.44
N LYS A 297 5.56 10.55 9.08
CA LYS A 297 7.02 10.57 9.20
C LYS A 297 7.64 11.79 8.51
N VAL A 298 7.26 12.07 7.26
CA VAL A 298 7.79 13.22 6.51
C VAL A 298 7.45 14.56 7.19
N VAL A 299 6.21 14.72 7.67
CA VAL A 299 5.78 15.93 8.37
C VAL A 299 6.52 16.09 9.70
N MET A 300 6.62 15.00 10.48
CA MET A 300 7.29 15.02 11.79
C MET A 300 8.78 15.30 11.66
N GLU A 301 9.48 14.70 10.70
CA GLU A 301 10.90 14.97 10.44
C GLU A 301 11.15 16.43 10.04
N ALA A 302 10.24 17.06 9.29
CA ALA A 302 10.33 18.47 8.96
C ALA A 302 10.16 19.35 10.21
N LEU A 303 9.17 19.05 11.05
CA LEU A 303 8.93 19.79 12.29
C LEU A 303 10.09 19.66 13.29
N VAL A 304 10.62 18.45 13.49
CA VAL A 304 11.80 18.21 14.35
C VAL A 304 12.99 19.04 13.89
N ARG A 305 13.27 19.03 12.58
CA ARG A 305 14.37 19.80 11.99
C ARG A 305 14.23 21.31 12.22
N LEU A 306 13.02 21.83 12.12
CA LEU A 306 12.72 23.26 12.30
C LEU A 306 12.63 23.68 13.78
N GLY A 307 12.31 22.73 14.66
CA GLY A 307 12.30 22.90 16.10
C GLY A 307 13.70 22.95 16.74
N GLU A 308 14.75 22.61 15.98
CA GLU A 308 16.16 22.59 16.44
C GLU A 308 16.40 21.69 17.66
N GLN A 309 15.53 20.70 17.88
CA GLN A 309 15.67 19.73 18.96
C GLN A 309 15.83 18.33 18.39
N SER A 310 16.56 17.48 19.10
CA SER A 310 16.64 16.07 18.74
C SER A 310 15.33 15.35 19.06
N ALA A 311 15.05 14.28 18.31
CA ALA A 311 13.84 13.48 18.53
C ALA A 311 13.81 12.81 19.93
N ASP A 312 14.97 12.60 20.55
CA ASP A 312 15.08 11.97 21.87
C ASP A 312 14.90 12.97 23.01
N GLU A 313 15.35 14.22 22.85
CA GLU A 313 15.01 15.30 23.80
C GLU A 313 13.51 15.55 23.84
N LEU A 314 12.85 15.55 22.68
CA LEU A 314 11.41 15.74 22.55
C LEU A 314 10.57 14.66 23.24
N GLU A 315 11.11 13.45 23.43
CA GLU A 315 10.40 12.36 24.13
C GLU A 315 10.36 12.55 25.65
N ILE A 316 11.29 13.34 26.20
CA ILE A 316 11.45 13.52 27.64
C ILE A 316 10.68 14.77 28.12
N LEU A 317 10.31 15.66 27.19
CA LEU A 317 9.54 16.87 27.51
C LEU A 317 8.16 16.52 28.06
N ASP A 318 7.67 17.35 28.97
CA ASP A 318 6.25 17.29 29.36
C ASP A 318 5.35 17.78 28.21
N HIS A 319 4.04 17.59 28.36
CA HIS A 319 3.08 17.93 27.31
C HIS A 319 3.11 19.43 26.96
N ASP A 320 3.26 20.30 27.96
CA ASP A 320 3.25 21.75 27.78
C ASP A 320 4.51 22.23 27.05
N ALA A 321 5.70 21.73 27.41
CA ALA A 321 6.94 22.05 26.70
C ALA A 321 6.94 21.48 25.28
N LEU A 322 6.38 20.28 25.09
CA LEU A 322 6.25 19.65 23.77
C LEU A 322 5.33 20.47 22.85
N ASP A 323 4.23 21.02 23.38
CA ASP A 323 3.35 21.95 22.67
C ASP A 323 4.04 23.27 22.32
N ALA A 324 4.81 23.84 23.24
CA ALA A 324 5.56 25.07 22.99
C ALA A 324 6.59 24.91 21.87
N VAL A 325 7.24 23.74 21.77
CA VAL A 325 8.16 23.42 20.68
C VAL A 325 7.40 23.22 19.37
N PHE A 326 6.26 22.52 19.41
CA PHE A 326 5.39 22.34 18.26
C PHE A 326 4.97 23.69 17.64
N GLU A 327 4.48 24.63 18.45
CA GLU A 327 4.05 25.95 17.98
C GLU A 327 5.16 26.70 17.25
N ARG A 328 6.37 26.68 17.82
CA ARG A 328 7.54 27.34 17.23
C ARG A 328 7.97 26.66 15.92
N ALA A 329 8.02 25.32 15.91
CA ALA A 329 8.39 24.55 14.73
C ALA A 329 7.35 24.70 13.61
N PHE A 330 6.06 24.73 13.95
CA PHE A 330 4.97 24.87 13.01
C PHE A 330 4.92 26.28 12.41
N ASP A 331 5.13 27.34 13.21
CA ASP A 331 5.22 28.71 12.68
C ASP A 331 6.39 28.86 11.71
N ARG A 332 7.57 28.30 12.04
CA ARG A 332 8.71 28.23 11.12
C ARG A 332 8.43 27.42 9.87
N LEU A 333 7.71 26.30 9.99
CA LEU A 333 7.29 25.48 8.83
C LEU A 333 6.38 26.28 7.88
N LEU A 334 5.57 27.19 8.43
CA LEU A 334 4.69 28.02 7.64
C LEU A 334 5.42 29.20 6.97
N ARG A 335 6.31 29.89 7.70
CA ARG A 335 6.89 31.18 7.30
C ARG A 335 8.34 31.14 6.81
N ASP A 336 9.14 30.21 7.32
CA ASP A 336 10.60 30.17 7.17
C ASP A 336 11.07 28.79 6.70
N ASN A 337 10.24 28.06 5.96
CA ASN A 337 10.58 26.73 5.51
C ASN A 337 11.64 26.83 4.40
N PRO A 338 12.83 26.22 4.57
CA PRO A 338 13.86 26.23 3.53
C PRO A 338 13.40 25.55 2.24
N GLU A 339 12.34 24.73 2.29
CA GLU A 339 11.75 24.04 1.13
C GLU A 339 10.64 24.85 0.45
N GLY A 340 10.28 26.02 0.98
CA GLY A 340 9.23 26.91 0.46
C GLY A 340 8.12 27.16 1.47
N ASN A 341 7.71 28.43 1.60
CA ASN A 341 6.76 28.88 2.60
C ASN A 341 5.36 28.30 2.34
N LEU A 342 4.80 27.63 3.35
CA LEU A 342 3.46 27.04 3.26
C LEU A 342 2.35 28.05 3.57
N ALA A 343 2.67 29.18 4.18
CA ALA A 343 1.74 30.28 4.43
C ALA A 343 1.56 31.21 3.21
N GLY A 344 0.43 31.94 3.21
CA GLY A 344 0.08 32.96 2.23
C GLY A 344 -1.44 33.07 2.00
N ASP A 345 -1.84 33.98 1.11
CA ASP A 345 -3.26 34.27 0.82
C ASP A 345 -3.90 33.32 -0.21
N GLY A 346 -3.11 32.41 -0.77
CA GLY A 346 -3.59 31.47 -1.79
C GLY A 346 -4.53 30.39 -1.21
N PRO A 347 -5.45 29.85 -2.02
CA PRO A 347 -6.39 28.80 -1.59
C PRO A 347 -5.71 27.48 -1.15
N ALA A 348 -4.45 27.28 -1.52
CA ALA A 348 -3.63 26.13 -1.11
C ALA A 348 -2.68 26.41 0.06
N LYS A 349 -2.70 27.64 0.60
CA LYS A 349 -1.80 28.06 1.67
C LYS A 349 -2.42 27.79 3.05
N LEU A 350 -1.58 27.42 4.00
CA LEU A 350 -1.98 27.11 5.36
C LEU A 350 -1.96 28.36 6.23
N ARG A 351 -2.92 28.47 7.15
CA ARG A 351 -3.08 29.57 8.10
C ARG A 351 -2.68 29.12 9.49
N ARG A 352 -1.89 29.93 10.20
CA ARG A 352 -1.38 29.57 11.53
C ARG A 352 -2.51 29.30 12.53
N GLU A 353 -3.58 30.08 12.48
CA GLU A 353 -4.69 30.02 13.44
C GLU A 353 -5.51 28.72 13.33
N LYS A 354 -5.27 27.93 12.29
CA LYS A 354 -5.96 26.66 12.03
C LYS A 354 -5.05 25.44 12.18
N ALA A 355 -3.90 25.56 12.83
CA ALA A 355 -2.96 24.46 13.08
C ALA A 355 -3.66 23.21 13.63
N ASP A 356 -4.58 23.41 14.58
CA ASP A 356 -5.32 22.33 15.26
C ASP A 356 -6.31 21.61 14.36
N GLN A 357 -6.68 22.21 13.23
CA GLN A 357 -7.66 21.69 12.29
C GLN A 357 -7.00 20.98 11.12
N TYR A 358 -5.70 21.16 10.90
CA TYR A 358 -5.02 20.56 9.77
C TYR A 358 -4.71 19.09 10.01
N MET A 359 -5.31 18.25 9.18
CA MET A 359 -4.94 16.85 9.05
C MET A 359 -3.50 16.73 8.53
N ILE A 360 -2.79 15.70 8.97
CA ILE A 360 -1.43 15.42 8.46
C ILE A 360 -1.36 15.32 6.95
N ALA A 361 -2.38 14.72 6.32
CA ALA A 361 -2.42 14.60 4.88
C ALA A 361 -2.41 15.98 4.18
N THR A 362 -3.08 16.97 4.77
CA THR A 362 -3.13 18.35 4.25
C THR A 362 -1.76 19.01 4.34
N VAL A 363 -1.10 18.94 5.49
CA VAL A 363 0.25 19.50 5.69
C VAL A 363 1.28 18.81 4.79
N TYR A 364 1.20 17.48 4.67
CA TYR A 364 2.05 16.69 3.78
C TYR A 364 1.90 17.14 2.31
N ASN A 365 0.67 17.28 1.82
CA ASN A 365 0.43 17.69 0.43
C ASN A 365 0.94 19.10 0.15
N ALA A 366 0.79 20.04 1.09
CA ALA A 366 1.35 21.38 0.98
C ALA A 366 2.88 21.35 0.91
N LEU A 367 3.52 20.56 1.77
CA LEU A 367 4.98 20.38 1.80
C LEU A 367 5.52 19.83 0.47
N ILE A 368 4.92 18.76 -0.04
CA ILE A 368 5.31 18.16 -1.32
C ILE A 368 5.02 19.09 -2.50
N GLY A 369 3.93 19.85 -2.44
CA GLY A 369 3.58 20.86 -3.44
C GLY A 369 4.65 21.94 -3.59
N GLU A 370 5.11 22.53 -2.48
CA GLU A 370 6.17 23.54 -2.53
C GLU A 370 7.52 22.97 -2.99
N ARG A 371 7.89 21.75 -2.56
CA ARG A 371 9.10 21.08 -3.07
C ARG A 371 9.07 20.92 -4.59
N ARG A 372 7.92 20.52 -5.15
CA ARG A 372 7.76 20.38 -6.61
C ARG A 372 7.82 21.73 -7.31
N LYS A 373 7.17 22.75 -6.76
CA LYS A 373 7.22 24.12 -7.30
C LYS A 373 8.65 24.65 -7.35
N ARG A 374 9.43 24.47 -6.29
CA ARG A 374 10.84 24.86 -6.26
C ARG A 374 11.67 24.12 -7.30
N LYS A 375 11.43 22.82 -7.51
CA LYS A 375 12.12 22.06 -8.57
C LYS A 375 11.84 22.61 -9.97
N HIS A 376 10.66 23.18 -10.21
CA HIS A 376 10.31 23.83 -11.48
C HIS A 376 10.81 25.27 -11.58
N MET A 377 10.92 25.99 -10.45
CA MET A 377 11.32 27.40 -10.44
C MET A 377 12.80 27.63 -10.20
N ALA A 378 13.56 26.63 -9.73
CA ALA A 378 15.01 26.68 -9.77
C ALA A 378 15.39 26.85 -11.24
N PRO A 379 15.76 28.08 -11.67
CA PRO A 379 16.16 28.30 -13.04
C PRO A 379 17.34 27.38 -13.30
N ALA A 380 17.53 26.94 -14.54
CA ALA A 380 18.78 26.32 -14.96
C ALA A 380 19.91 27.38 -14.91
N ALA A 381 20.19 27.91 -13.72
CA ALA A 381 21.02 29.08 -13.45
C ALA A 381 22.51 28.84 -13.72
N ASP A 382 22.85 27.71 -14.34
CA ASP A 382 24.22 27.32 -14.64
C ASP A 382 24.55 27.37 -16.15
N ASP A 383 23.67 27.90 -17.02
CA ASP A 383 23.90 27.86 -18.49
C ASP A 383 24.13 29.22 -19.19
N GLU A 384 24.00 30.38 -18.52
CA GLU A 384 24.12 31.70 -19.20
C GLU A 384 25.32 32.57 -18.80
N THR A 385 26.34 32.05 -18.10
CA THR A 385 27.52 32.87 -17.72
C THR A 385 28.75 32.68 -18.61
N ARG A 386 28.59 32.26 -19.87
CA ARG A 386 29.75 31.83 -20.68
C ARG A 386 30.02 32.53 -22.01
N ASP A 387 29.39 33.67 -22.32
CA ASP A 387 29.58 34.26 -23.67
C ASP A 387 29.61 35.79 -23.74
N SER A 388 30.22 36.49 -22.77
CA SER A 388 30.32 37.97 -22.84
C SER A 388 31.63 38.54 -22.31
N ASP A 389 32.76 37.90 -22.61
CA ASP A 389 34.08 38.49 -22.41
C ASP A 389 34.99 38.26 -23.63
N ASP A 390 34.49 38.66 -24.80
CA ASP A 390 35.25 38.82 -26.03
C ASP A 390 34.89 40.18 -26.63
N GLY A 391 35.59 41.23 -26.21
CA GLY A 391 35.44 42.54 -26.81
C GLY A 391 35.93 43.74 -26.01
N MET A 392 37.25 43.83 -25.76
CA MET A 392 38.00 45.10 -25.89
C MET A 392 39.50 44.91 -25.98
#